data_AF-A0A5C6Y8S3-F1
#
_entry.id   AF-A0A5C6Y8S3-F1
#
_cell.length_a   1.000
_cell.length_b   1.000
_cell.length_c   1.000
_cell.angle_alpha   90.00
_cell.angle_beta   90.00
_cell.angle_gamma   90.00
#
_symmetry.space_group_name_H-M   'P 1'
#
loop_
_entity.id
_entity.type
_entity.pdbx_description
1 polymer ?
#
loop_
_entity_poly.entity_id
_entity_poly.type
_entity_poly.pdbx_seq_one_letter_code
_entity_poly.pdbx_strand_id
1 'polypeptide(L)'
;MSLKKIILVLCVAFFSANLLAQKDSIPELLKVKNIKVTGKIKNTGGIYDPLAPSRAAFYSAIFPGMGQIYNKKYWKAPIVWGALAIPAYYYQTNNNDYIRFRTAYKLRENGLVDEFTVNGVEIVSTETLETAQKQLRENRDMSILTGVILYILQIVEASVNAHLLQFNTDDNLSFKPTMITNPIRFESPTIGLKIKYTF
;
A
#
# COMPACT_ATOMS: atom_id res chain seq x y z
N MET A 1 28.31 -9.05 -15.09
CA MET A 1 27.62 -7.90 -15.72
C MET A 1 27.38 -6.85 -14.64
N SER A 2 27.90 -5.62 -14.78
CA SER A 2 27.80 -4.58 -13.73
C SER A 2 26.34 -4.24 -13.44
N LEU A 3 25.98 -4.08 -12.15
CA LEU A 3 24.63 -3.75 -11.68
C LEU A 3 23.99 -2.57 -12.43
N LYS A 4 24.80 -1.59 -12.84
CA LYS A 4 24.37 -0.44 -13.64
C LYS A 4 23.82 -0.84 -15.02
N LYS A 5 24.39 -1.87 -15.65
CA LYS A 5 23.93 -2.40 -16.94
C LYS A 5 22.61 -3.14 -16.79
N ILE A 6 22.39 -3.83 -15.67
CA ILE A 6 21.14 -4.53 -15.37
C ILE A 6 20.00 -3.53 -15.16
N ILE A 7 20.26 -2.45 -14.40
CA ILE A 7 19.28 -1.36 -14.17
C ILE A 7 18.92 -0.67 -15.49
N LEU A 8 19.91 -0.39 -16.34
CA LEU A 8 19.67 0.24 -17.65
C LEU A 8 18.81 -0.66 -18.56
N VAL A 9 19.09 -1.96 -18.60
CA VAL A 9 18.30 -2.93 -19.39
C VAL A 9 16.87 -3.04 -18.86
N LEU A 10 16.68 -3.04 -17.54
CA LEU A 10 15.35 -3.03 -16.90
C LEU A 10 14.57 -1.74 -17.20
N CYS A 11 15.22 -0.57 -17.16
CA CYS A 11 14.59 0.70 -17.51
C CYS A 11 14.15 0.76 -18.99
N VAL A 12 14.99 0.25 -19.91
CA VAL A 12 14.66 0.22 -21.34
C VAL A 12 13.53 -0.77 -21.65
N ALA A 13 13.51 -1.93 -20.97
CA ALA A 13 12.42 -2.90 -21.10
C ALA A 13 11.07 -2.39 -20.55
N PHE A 14 11.10 -1.55 -19.51
CA PHE A 14 9.87 -0.93 -18.97
C PHE A 14 9.34 0.19 -19.87
N PHE A 15 10.22 0.89 -20.60
CA PHE A 15 9.83 1.97 -21.51
C PHE A 15 9.23 1.45 -22.82
N SER A 16 9.70 0.32 -23.34
CA SER A 16 9.16 -0.29 -24.56
C SER A 16 7.77 -0.92 -24.38
N ALA A 17 7.40 -1.32 -23.16
CA ALA A 17 6.07 -1.87 -22.86
C ALA A 17 4.94 -0.82 -22.91
N ASN A 18 5.26 0.48 -22.89
CA ASN A 18 4.25 1.56 -22.96
C ASN A 18 3.86 1.95 -24.40
N LEU A 19 4.57 1.44 -25.42
CA LEU A 19 4.29 1.76 -26.83
C LEU A 19 3.29 0.81 -27.50
N LEU A 20 2.84 -0.23 -26.79
CA LEU A 20 1.73 -1.11 -27.21
C LEU A 20 0.48 -0.85 -26.37
N ALA A 21 0.12 0.42 -26.18
CA ALA A 21 -1.23 0.77 -25.77
C ALA A 21 -2.15 0.58 -27.00
N GLN A 22 -2.77 -0.60 -27.09
CA GLN A 22 -3.71 -0.95 -28.13
C GLN A 22 -4.87 0.06 -28.12
N LYS A 23 -5.02 0.75 -29.25
CA LYS A 23 -6.11 1.67 -29.57
C LYS A 23 -7.44 0.90 -29.51
N ASP A 24 -8.27 1.23 -28.52
CA ASP A 24 -9.63 0.69 -28.40
C ASP A 24 -10.41 1.01 -29.68
N SER A 25 -10.62 -0.02 -30.49
CA SER A 25 -11.55 0.00 -31.61
C SER A 25 -12.89 -0.53 -31.09
N ILE A 26 -13.62 0.31 -30.35
CA ILE A 26 -15.06 0.10 -30.21
C ILE A 26 -15.66 0.48 -31.57
N PRO A 27 -16.32 -0.43 -32.30
CA PRO A 27 -16.93 -0.09 -33.57
C PRO A 27 -17.96 1.01 -33.37
N GLU A 28 -17.83 2.06 -34.18
CA GLU A 28 -18.72 3.21 -34.33
C GLU A 28 -20.08 2.76 -34.90
N LEU A 29 -20.84 1.96 -34.14
CA LEU A 29 -22.16 1.44 -34.55
C LEU A 29 -23.27 1.64 -33.51
N LEU A 30 -23.01 2.39 -32.43
CA LEU A 30 -24.03 2.76 -31.44
C LEU A 30 -24.28 4.27 -31.32
N LYS A 31 -24.05 5.05 -32.38
CA LYS A 31 -24.70 6.36 -32.54
C LYS A 31 -26.16 6.15 -32.96
N VAL A 32 -26.96 5.50 -32.12
CA VAL A 32 -28.42 5.55 -32.26
C VAL A 32 -28.86 6.93 -31.79
N LYS A 33 -29.11 7.77 -32.79
CA LYS A 33 -29.62 9.13 -32.70
C LYS A 33 -30.97 9.13 -31.95
N ASN A 34 -30.98 9.79 -30.79
CA ASN A 34 -32.17 10.30 -30.07
C ASN A 34 -33.30 9.30 -29.76
N ILE A 35 -33.20 8.61 -28.62
CA ILE A 35 -34.38 8.13 -27.89
C ILE A 35 -34.55 9.03 -26.67
N LYS A 36 -35.56 9.90 -26.70
CA LYS A 36 -35.95 10.76 -25.57
C LYS A 36 -36.67 9.90 -24.54
N VAL A 37 -35.94 9.26 -23.64
CA VAL A 37 -36.54 8.52 -22.52
C VAL A 37 -37.12 9.53 -21.54
N THR A 38 -38.44 9.70 -21.59
CA THR A 38 -39.18 10.55 -20.64
C THR A 38 -39.60 9.68 -19.45
N GLY A 39 -38.69 9.52 -18.50
CA GLY A 39 -38.90 8.82 -17.24
C GLY A 39 -37.65 8.88 -16.37
N LYS A 40 -37.78 9.13 -15.06
CA LYS A 40 -36.65 9.04 -14.13
C LYS A 40 -36.20 7.58 -14.04
N ILE A 41 -35.27 7.17 -14.89
CA ILE A 41 -34.52 5.93 -14.69
C ILE A 41 -33.65 6.15 -13.45
N LYS A 42 -34.05 5.61 -12.30
CA LYS A 42 -33.10 5.36 -11.22
C LYS A 42 -32.21 4.22 -11.71
N ASN A 43 -31.11 4.55 -12.36
CA ASN A 43 -30.03 3.61 -12.60
C ASN A 43 -29.47 3.22 -11.23
N THR A 44 -29.97 2.12 -10.66
CA THR A 44 -29.33 1.39 -9.57
C THR A 44 -28.29 0.41 -10.13
N GLY A 45 -27.62 0.78 -11.22
CA GLY A 45 -26.38 0.15 -11.64
C GLY A 45 -25.25 0.97 -11.05
N GLY A 46 -24.40 0.35 -10.22
CA GLY A 46 -23.22 0.99 -9.66
C GLY A 46 -22.45 1.69 -10.77
N ILE A 47 -22.01 2.92 -10.51
CA ILE A 47 -21.21 3.69 -11.46
C ILE A 47 -19.90 2.93 -11.65
N TYR A 48 -19.76 2.21 -12.77
CA TYR A 48 -18.51 1.56 -13.15
C TYR A 48 -17.51 2.65 -13.54
N ASP A 49 -16.37 2.67 -12.86
CA ASP A 49 -15.35 3.69 -13.03
C ASP A 49 -14.01 3.01 -13.36
N PRO A 50 -13.69 2.86 -14.65
CA PRO A 50 -12.49 2.15 -15.09
C PRO A 50 -11.19 2.81 -14.60
N LEU A 51 -11.25 4.08 -14.18
CA LEU A 51 -10.11 4.85 -13.69
C LEU A 51 -9.97 4.78 -12.16
N ALA A 52 -10.88 4.12 -11.43
CA ALA A 52 -10.75 3.97 -9.99
C ALA A 52 -9.50 3.16 -9.56
N PRO A 53 -9.11 2.04 -10.22
CA PRO A 53 -7.90 1.30 -9.88
C PRO A 53 -6.62 2.10 -10.09
N SER A 54 -6.52 2.79 -11.22
CA SER A 54 -5.36 3.64 -11.53
C SER A 54 -5.24 4.83 -10.59
N ARG A 55 -6.36 5.47 -10.22
CA ARG A 55 -6.35 6.55 -9.21
C ARG A 55 -5.97 6.06 -7.82
N ALA A 56 -6.50 4.92 -7.38
CA ALA A 56 -6.13 4.33 -6.09
C ALA A 56 -4.63 4.00 -6.03
N ALA A 57 -4.10 3.40 -7.11
CA ALA A 57 -2.68 3.12 -7.24
C ALA A 57 -1.83 4.41 -7.20
N PHE A 58 -2.23 5.43 -7.97
CA PHE A 58 -1.54 6.71 -8.03
C PHE A 58 -1.49 7.40 -6.67
N TYR A 59 -2.61 7.44 -5.96
CA TYR A 59 -2.66 7.99 -4.61
C TYR A 59 -1.75 7.23 -3.64
N SER A 60 -1.78 5.89 -3.65
CA SER A 60 -0.86 5.06 -2.85
C SER A 60 0.62 5.22 -3.22
N ALA A 61 0.93 5.61 -4.46
CA ALA A 61 2.28 5.90 -4.93
C ALA A 61 2.77 7.30 -4.53
N ILE A 62 1.88 8.25 -4.22
CA ILE A 62 2.29 9.54 -3.64
C ILE A 62 2.58 9.35 -2.15
N PHE A 63 1.67 8.70 -1.43
CA PHE A 63 1.80 8.50 0.00
C PHE A 63 1.26 7.12 0.41
N PRO A 64 2.00 6.36 1.23
CA PRO A 64 1.56 5.04 1.66
C PRO A 64 0.18 5.05 2.31
N GLY A 65 -0.71 4.17 1.82
CA GLY A 65 -2.06 4.03 2.36
C GLY A 65 -3.10 5.02 1.82
N MET A 66 -2.72 6.03 1.03
CA MET A 66 -3.69 6.96 0.44
C MET A 66 -4.69 6.28 -0.51
N GLY A 67 -4.27 5.25 -1.26
CA GLY A 67 -5.20 4.46 -2.08
C GLY A 67 -6.23 3.68 -1.24
N GLN A 68 -5.86 3.27 -0.02
CA GLN A 68 -6.80 2.62 0.91
C GLN A 68 -7.83 3.62 1.44
N ILE A 69 -7.41 4.86 1.71
CA ILE A 69 -8.28 5.99 2.09
C ILE A 69 -9.23 6.33 0.94
N TYR A 70 -8.73 6.40 -0.29
CA TYR A 70 -9.54 6.62 -1.50
C TYR A 70 -10.63 5.53 -1.65
N ASN A 71 -10.26 4.27 -1.37
CA ASN A 71 -11.17 3.13 -1.36
C ASN A 71 -12.10 3.08 -0.13
N LYS A 72 -12.13 4.12 0.72
CA LYS A 72 -12.89 4.20 1.99
C LYS A 72 -12.54 3.09 3.00
N LYS A 73 -11.40 2.42 2.84
CA LYS A 73 -10.89 1.37 3.74
C LYS A 73 -9.87 1.95 4.73
N TYR A 74 -10.30 2.92 5.54
CA TYR A 74 -9.42 3.67 6.44
C TYR A 74 -8.65 2.79 7.44
N TRP A 75 -9.27 1.71 7.91
CA TRP A 75 -8.66 0.78 8.87
C TRP A 75 -7.41 0.08 8.34
N LYS A 76 -7.23 0.00 7.01
CA LYS A 76 -6.04 -0.59 6.39
C LYS A 76 -4.84 0.36 6.39
N ALA A 77 -5.05 1.67 6.46
CA ALA A 77 -3.96 2.64 6.41
C ALA A 77 -2.96 2.49 7.58
N PRO A 78 -3.39 2.31 8.85
CA PRO A 78 -2.48 2.01 9.95
C PRO A 78 -1.65 0.74 9.74
N ILE A 79 -2.21 -0.29 9.10
CA ILE A 79 -1.50 -1.54 8.81
C ILE A 79 -0.38 -1.29 7.78
N VAL A 80 -0.69 -0.52 6.72
CA VAL A 80 0.32 -0.13 5.72
C VAL A 80 1.46 0.66 6.37
N TRP A 81 1.14 1.61 7.26
CA TRP A 81 2.16 2.37 7.97
C TRP A 81 2.99 1.49 8.91
N GLY A 82 2.36 0.58 9.65
CA GLY A 82 3.06 -0.40 10.48
C GLY A 82 4.01 -1.28 9.67
N ALA A 83 3.53 -1.80 8.53
CA ALA A 83 4.33 -2.63 7.63
C ALA A 83 5.57 -1.89 7.09
N LEU A 84 5.45 -0.60 6.75
CA LEU A 84 6.58 0.21 6.28
C LEU A 84 7.46 0.75 7.42
N ALA A 85 6.92 0.92 8.62
CA ALA A 85 7.68 1.38 9.78
C ALA A 85 8.74 0.36 10.21
N ILE A 86 8.44 -0.94 10.09
CA ILE A 86 9.36 -2.03 10.46
C ILE A 86 10.68 -1.96 9.67
N PRO A 87 10.70 -2.05 8.33
CA PRO A 87 11.94 -1.96 7.56
C PRO A 87 12.60 -0.58 7.71
N ALA A 88 11.84 0.51 7.87
CA ALA A 88 12.41 1.83 8.10
C ALA A 88 13.18 1.89 9.44
N TYR A 89 12.62 1.30 10.51
CA TYR A 89 13.29 1.20 11.81
C TYR A 89 14.59 0.39 11.72
N TYR A 90 14.54 -0.80 11.11
CA TYR A 90 15.72 -1.64 10.95
C TYR A 90 16.77 -1.00 10.03
N TYR A 91 16.35 -0.28 8.99
CA TYR A 91 17.27 0.49 8.17
C TYR A 91 18.03 1.51 9.01
N GLN A 92 17.32 2.28 9.85
CA GLN A 92 17.92 3.34 10.65
C GLN A 92 18.91 2.78 11.66
N THR A 93 18.55 1.72 12.39
CA THR A 93 19.42 1.11 13.40
C THR A 93 20.66 0.51 12.76
N ASN A 94 20.50 -0.34 11.73
CA ASN A 94 21.63 -0.97 11.05
C ASN A 94 22.55 0.07 10.36
N ASN A 95 21.98 1.16 9.82
CA ASN A 95 22.80 2.21 9.20
C ASN A 95 23.59 3.03 10.25
N ASN A 96 22.97 3.35 11.38
CA ASN A 96 23.64 4.05 12.47
C ASN A 96 24.79 3.20 13.04
N ASP A 97 24.53 1.93 13.32
CA ASP A 97 25.56 1.00 13.79
C ASP A 97 26.65 0.81 12.72
N TYR A 98 26.28 0.67 11.45
CA TYR A 98 27.26 0.59 10.37
C TYR A 98 28.21 1.80 10.36
N ILE A 99 27.69 3.01 10.50
CA ILE A 99 28.49 4.24 10.57
C ILE A 99 29.39 4.23 11.81
N ARG A 100 28.85 3.80 12.95
CA ARG A 100 29.55 3.69 14.22
C ARG A 100 30.77 2.76 14.13
N PHE A 101 30.56 1.50 13.71
CA PHE A 101 31.63 0.52 13.50
C PHE A 101 32.64 0.95 12.44
N ARG A 102 32.17 1.56 11.34
CA ARG A 102 33.06 2.09 10.29
C ARG A 102 33.93 3.24 10.78
N THR A 103 33.41 4.08 11.67
CA THR A 103 34.16 5.19 12.25
C THR A 103 35.24 4.67 13.19
N ALA A 104 34.90 3.70 14.06
CA ALA A 104 35.88 3.04 14.93
C ALA A 104 37.01 2.37 14.14
N TYR A 105 36.66 1.62 13.08
CA TYR A 105 37.66 0.98 12.20
C TYR A 105 38.62 2.01 11.59
N LYS A 106 38.10 3.14 11.07
CA LYS A 106 38.95 4.22 10.54
C LYS A 106 39.83 4.87 11.58
N LEU A 107 39.37 5.03 12.82
CA LEU A 107 40.18 5.61 13.89
C LEU A 107 41.36 4.69 14.22
N ARG A 108 41.11 3.38 14.32
CA ARG A 108 42.13 2.40 14.65
C ARG A 108 43.19 2.26 13.56
N GLU A 109 42.80 2.26 12.29
CA GLU A 109 43.73 2.29 11.15
C GLU A 109 44.63 3.53 11.15
N ASN A 110 44.18 4.64 11.75
CA ASN A 110 44.96 5.87 11.93
C ASN A 110 45.73 5.91 13.26
N GLY A 111 45.73 4.83 14.05
CA GLY A 111 46.37 4.77 15.37
C GLY A 111 45.70 5.62 16.45
N LEU A 112 44.45 6.04 16.23
CA LEU A 112 43.66 6.81 17.20
C LEU A 112 42.80 5.87 18.06
N VAL A 113 42.53 6.30 19.30
CA VAL A 113 41.67 5.55 20.23
C VAL A 113 40.22 5.63 19.75
N ASP A 114 39.59 4.47 19.58
CA ASP A 114 38.19 4.32 19.23
C ASP A 114 37.33 3.96 20.44
N GLU A 115 36.00 3.96 20.27
CA GLU A 115 35.04 3.68 21.35
C GLU A 115 35.06 2.22 21.86
N PHE A 116 35.61 1.28 21.07
CA PHE A 116 35.77 -0.12 21.43
C PHE A 116 37.19 -0.41 21.96
N THR A 117 37.88 0.62 22.43
CA THR A 117 39.15 0.51 23.15
C THR A 117 38.98 1.13 24.55
N VAL A 118 39.06 0.30 25.58
CA VAL A 118 38.87 0.72 26.98
C VAL A 118 40.16 0.48 27.75
N ASN A 119 40.72 1.53 28.37
CA ASN A 119 41.98 1.47 29.12
C ASN A 119 43.15 0.89 28.30
N GLY A 120 43.19 1.15 27.00
CA GLY A 120 44.21 0.62 26.09
C GLY A 120 44.03 -0.85 25.70
N VAL A 121 42.94 -1.48 26.14
CA VAL A 121 42.57 -2.85 25.74
C VAL A 121 41.45 -2.78 24.71
N GLU A 122 41.69 -3.37 23.54
CA GLU A 122 40.69 -3.51 22.49
C GLU A 122 39.63 -4.55 22.92
N ILE A 123 38.40 -4.09 23.20
CA ILE A 123 37.29 -4.99 23.56
C ILE A 123 36.68 -5.68 22.34
N VAL A 124 36.89 -5.11 21.16
CA VAL A 124 36.45 -5.63 19.86
C VAL A 124 37.66 -5.61 18.93
N SER A 125 37.97 -6.73 18.28
CA SER A 125 39.12 -6.82 17.35
C SER A 125 38.86 -6.12 16.02
N THR A 126 39.92 -5.79 15.28
CA THR A 126 39.86 -5.21 13.92
C THR A 126 39.03 -6.05 12.96
N GLU A 127 39.17 -7.38 12.99
CA GLU A 127 38.44 -8.33 12.14
C GLU A 127 36.95 -8.34 12.50
N THR A 128 36.64 -8.19 13.79
CA THR A 128 35.27 -8.10 14.29
C THR A 128 34.62 -6.79 13.82
N LEU A 129 35.36 -5.66 13.83
CA LEU A 129 34.90 -4.39 13.27
C LEU A 129 34.61 -4.49 11.77
N GLU A 130 35.46 -5.17 11.00
CA GLU A 130 35.25 -5.37 9.56
C GLU A 130 34.02 -6.26 9.28
N THR A 131 33.92 -7.37 9.99
CA THR A 131 32.81 -8.32 9.84
C THR A 131 31.48 -7.70 10.23
N ALA A 132 31.45 -6.94 11.34
CA ALA A 132 30.28 -6.20 11.78
C ALA A 132 29.83 -5.18 10.73
N GLN A 133 30.75 -4.43 10.13
CA GLN A 133 30.42 -3.50 9.04
C GLN A 133 29.76 -4.21 7.85
N LYS A 134 30.28 -5.38 7.46
CA LYS A 134 29.71 -6.15 6.36
C LYS A 134 28.28 -6.61 6.70
N GLN A 135 28.07 -7.18 7.87
CA GLN A 135 26.76 -7.65 8.32
C GLN A 135 25.74 -6.51 8.42
N LEU A 136 26.11 -5.40 9.05
CA LEU A 136 25.22 -4.24 9.23
C LEU A 136 24.85 -3.61 7.89
N ARG A 137 25.80 -3.54 6.94
CA ARG A 137 25.52 -3.11 5.58
C ARG A 137 24.53 -4.02 4.89
N GLU A 138 24.73 -5.33 4.96
CA GLU A 138 23.81 -6.32 4.36
C GLU A 138 22.40 -6.23 4.97
N ASN A 139 22.29 -6.12 6.29
CA ASN A 139 21.01 -5.96 6.99
C ASN A 139 20.28 -4.66 6.61
N ARG A 140 21.02 -3.55 6.50
CA ARG A 140 20.48 -2.27 6.04
C ARG A 140 19.95 -2.39 4.62
N ASP A 141 20.72 -3.01 3.73
CA ASP A 141 20.33 -3.17 2.32
C ASP A 141 19.12 -4.11 2.19
N MET A 142 19.04 -5.17 3.00
CA MET A 142 17.84 -6.01 3.13
C MET A 142 16.63 -5.24 3.62
N SER A 143 16.80 -4.35 4.61
CA SER A 143 15.72 -3.50 5.11
C SER A 143 15.16 -2.60 4.01
N ILE A 144 16.03 -2.01 3.18
CA ILE A 144 15.60 -1.21 2.02
C ILE A 144 14.83 -2.08 1.03
N LEU A 145 15.35 -3.26 0.70
CA LEU A 145 14.72 -4.18 -0.24
C LEU A 145 13.30 -4.57 0.23
N THR A 146 13.17 -4.97 1.49
CA THR A 146 11.86 -5.29 2.10
C THR A 146 10.93 -4.08 2.07
N GLY A 147 11.43 -2.88 2.40
CA GLY A 147 10.65 -1.65 2.31
C GLY A 147 10.11 -1.37 0.91
N VAL A 148 10.93 -1.53 -0.12
CA VAL A 148 10.52 -1.36 -1.53
C VAL A 148 9.47 -2.38 -1.93
N ILE A 149 9.65 -3.65 -1.57
CA ILE A 149 8.67 -4.72 -1.86
C ILE A 149 7.33 -4.41 -1.21
N LEU A 150 7.32 -4.06 0.08
CA LEU A 150 6.09 -3.71 0.80
C LEU A 150 5.44 -2.45 0.23
N TYR A 151 6.23 -1.47 -0.18
CA TYR A 151 5.75 -0.24 -0.78
C TYR A 151 5.07 -0.48 -2.14
N ILE A 152 5.61 -1.35 -2.98
CA ILE A 152 4.94 -1.75 -4.24
C ILE A 152 3.70 -2.57 -3.94
N LEU A 153 3.79 -3.52 -3.00
CA LEU A 153 2.68 -4.41 -2.65
C LEU A 153 1.44 -3.63 -2.18
N GLN A 154 1.61 -2.60 -1.35
CA GLN A 154 0.46 -1.80 -0.90
C GLN A 154 -0.20 -0.98 -2.03
N ILE A 155 0.57 -0.56 -3.05
CA ILE A 155 0.01 0.10 -4.25
C ILE A 155 -0.86 -0.88 -5.02
N VAL A 156 -0.35 -2.08 -5.28
CA VAL A 156 -1.07 -3.14 -5.98
C VAL A 156 -2.34 -3.51 -5.22
N GLU A 157 -2.25 -3.67 -3.89
CA GLU A 157 -3.40 -3.97 -3.05
C GLU A 157 -4.49 -2.89 -3.15
N ALA A 158 -4.12 -1.61 -3.15
CA ALA A 158 -5.06 -0.52 -3.31
C ALA A 158 -5.73 -0.52 -4.71
N SER A 159 -4.96 -0.80 -5.76
CA SER A 159 -5.47 -0.92 -7.13
C SER A 159 -6.48 -2.05 -7.26
N VAL A 160 -6.15 -3.25 -6.76
CA VAL A 160 -7.04 -4.43 -6.81
C VAL A 160 -8.30 -4.18 -6.00
N ASN A 161 -8.19 -3.60 -4.79
CA ASN A 161 -9.36 -3.25 -3.98
C ASN A 161 -10.32 -2.29 -4.71
N ALA A 162 -9.78 -1.29 -5.41
CA ALA A 162 -10.58 -0.35 -6.18
C ALA A 162 -11.29 -0.99 -7.38
N HIS A 163 -10.69 -2.03 -7.97
CA HIS A 163 -11.32 -2.81 -9.03
C HIS A 163 -12.49 -3.64 -8.49
N LEU A 164 -12.30 -4.30 -7.35
CA LEU A 164 -13.33 -5.12 -6.71
C LEU A 164 -14.53 -4.29 -6.19
N LEU A 165 -14.30 -3.06 -5.73
CA LEU A 165 -15.36 -2.16 -5.27
C LEU A 165 -16.38 -1.83 -6.37
N GLN A 166 -16.01 -1.93 -7.65
CA GLN A 166 -16.93 -1.66 -8.76
C GLN A 166 -17.91 -2.81 -9.02
N PHE A 167 -17.55 -4.04 -8.62
CA PHE A 167 -18.40 -5.22 -8.78
C PHE A 167 -19.39 -5.39 -7.63
N ASN A 168 -19.17 -4.73 -6.48
CA ASN A 168 -20.11 -4.78 -5.37
C ASN A 168 -21.21 -3.71 -5.53
N THR A 169 -22.27 -4.05 -6.26
CA THR A 169 -23.41 -3.13 -6.51
C THR A 169 -24.63 -3.37 -5.61
N ASP A 170 -24.69 -4.46 -4.85
CA ASP A 170 -25.83 -4.72 -3.96
C ASP A 170 -25.44 -4.74 -2.49
N ASP A 171 -25.92 -3.73 -1.77
CA ASP A 171 -26.17 -3.81 -0.33
C ASP A 171 -27.19 -2.72 0.02
N ASN A 172 -28.43 -2.89 -0.45
CA ASN A 172 -29.57 -2.18 0.12
C ASN A 172 -29.90 -2.74 1.52
N LEU A 173 -28.95 -2.67 2.45
CA LEU A 173 -29.19 -2.94 3.86
C LEU A 173 -30.01 -1.78 4.43
N SER A 174 -31.33 -1.91 4.37
CA SER A 174 -32.25 -0.89 4.86
C SER A 174 -32.50 -1.10 6.36
N PHE A 175 -31.97 -0.19 7.18
CA PHE A 175 -32.27 -0.13 8.61
C PHE A 175 -33.60 0.61 8.81
N LYS A 176 -34.68 -0.12 9.14
CA LYS A 176 -35.99 0.47 9.42
C LYS A 176 -36.43 0.16 10.85
N PRO A 177 -36.38 1.13 11.79
CA PRO A 177 -37.02 0.95 13.08
C PRO A 177 -38.53 0.74 12.85
N THR A 178 -39.06 -0.38 13.34
CA THR A 178 -40.48 -0.69 13.18
C THR A 178 -41.11 -0.77 14.55
N MET A 179 -42.14 0.04 14.79
CA MET A 179 -42.99 -0.08 15.98
C MET A 179 -44.06 -1.13 15.68
N ILE A 180 -44.11 -2.18 16.48
CA ILE A 180 -45.16 -3.21 16.37
C ILE A 180 -46.21 -2.88 17.43
N THR A 181 -47.33 -2.32 17.00
CA THR A 181 -48.48 -2.04 17.87
C THR A 181 -49.47 -3.19 17.79
N ASN A 182 -49.81 -3.80 18.93
CA ASN A 182 -50.81 -4.86 19.01
C ASN A 182 -52.22 -4.22 19.16
N PRO A 183 -53.14 -4.39 18.21
CA PRO A 183 -54.45 -3.71 18.24
C PRO A 183 -55.43 -4.28 19.29
N ILE A 184 -55.10 -5.41 19.95
CA ILE A 184 -56.02 -6.11 20.86
C ILE A 184 -55.66 -5.87 22.35
N ARG A 185 -54.43 -5.45 22.66
CA ARG A 185 -53.97 -5.21 24.03
C ARG A 185 -53.34 -3.83 24.15
N PHE A 186 -53.85 -3.02 25.09
CA PHE A 186 -53.24 -1.76 25.52
C PHE A 186 -51.98 -2.04 26.37
N GLU A 187 -50.91 -2.52 25.74
CA GLU A 187 -49.58 -2.66 26.34
C GLU A 187 -48.61 -1.67 25.69
N SER A 188 -47.53 -1.33 26.39
CA SER A 188 -46.50 -0.40 25.91
C SER A 188 -45.92 -0.87 24.56
N PRO A 189 -45.72 0.05 23.58
CA PRO A 189 -45.24 -0.31 22.26
C PRO A 189 -43.86 -0.97 22.32
N THR A 190 -43.75 -2.19 21.80
CA THR A 190 -42.49 -2.92 21.74
C THR A 190 -41.62 -2.37 20.61
N ILE A 191 -40.42 -1.91 20.96
CA ILE A 191 -39.43 -1.42 20.01
C ILE A 191 -38.72 -2.63 19.40
N GLY A 192 -38.93 -2.85 18.10
CA GLY A 192 -38.31 -3.95 17.35
C GLY A 192 -37.37 -3.45 16.27
N LEU A 193 -36.28 -4.20 16.04
CA LEU A 193 -35.33 -3.94 14.97
C LEU A 193 -35.57 -4.94 13.83
N LYS A 194 -35.98 -4.45 12.66
CA LYS A 194 -36.21 -5.29 11.47
C LYS A 194 -35.06 -5.09 10.48
N ILE A 195 -34.28 -6.14 10.28
CA ILE A 195 -33.22 -6.17 9.27
C ILE A 195 -33.79 -6.87 8.03
N LYS A 196 -33.83 -6.18 6.90
CA LYS A 196 -34.20 -6.76 5.61
C LYS A 196 -32.99 -6.76 4.70
N TYR A 197 -32.55 -7.96 4.33
CA TYR A 197 -31.53 -8.19 3.30
C TYR A 197 -32.25 -8.67 2.03
N THR A 198 -31.93 -8.09 0.87
CA THR A 198 -32.50 -8.49 -0.43
C THR A 198 -31.33 -8.72 -1.36
N PHE A 199 -31.25 -9.93 -1.91
CA PHE A 199 -30.29 -10.33 -2.94
C PHE A 199 -30.90 -10.12 -4.33
#